data_AF-A0AAW7A5W4-F1
#
_entry.id   AF-A0AAW7A5W4-F1
#
_cell.length_a   1.000
_cell.length_b   1.000
_cell.length_c   1.000
_cell.angle_alpha   90.00
_cell.angle_beta   90.00
_cell.angle_gamma   90.00
#
_symmetry.space_group_name_H-M   'P 1'
#
loop_
_entity.id
_entity.type
_entity.pdbx_description
1 polymer ?
#
loop_
_entity_poly.entity_id
_entity_poly.type
_entity_poly.pdbx_seq_one_letter_code
_entity_poly.pdbx_strand_id
1 'polypeptide(L)'
;MEKSIRELAKEVGRVIPKPEAKADFVIKGIGRRRGEEALIYRIPSHSDKAPFYEKGVTLSEFQLAYSHLRESGYLTRTWFNKNLSACAKEGACNFTTIGGVFCILGVAEYISKATYQSKA
;
A
#
# COMPACT_ATOMS: atom_id res chain seq x y z
N MET A 1 -9.57 9.62 3.13
CA MET A 1 -8.97 8.38 2.59
C MET A 1 -9.51 7.14 3.29
N GLU A 2 -9.64 7.14 4.61
CA GLU A 2 -10.01 5.96 5.42
C GLU A 2 -11.26 5.20 4.95
N LYS A 3 -12.37 5.90 4.67
CA LYS A 3 -13.60 5.27 4.14
C LYS A 3 -13.34 4.49 2.85
N SER A 4 -12.60 5.08 1.91
CA SER A 4 -12.25 4.44 0.64
C SER A 4 -11.40 3.17 0.85
N ILE A 5 -10.47 3.20 1.82
CA ILE A 5 -9.68 2.01 2.19
C ILE A 5 -10.56 0.93 2.80
N ARG A 6 -11.51 1.29 3.67
CA ARG A 6 -12.46 0.34 4.27
C ARG A 6 -13.36 -0.33 3.22
N GLU A 7 -13.84 0.43 2.24
CA GLU A 7 -14.63 -0.13 1.14
C GLU A 7 -13.78 -1.05 0.26
N LEU A 8 -12.58 -0.60 -0.13
CA LEU A 8 -11.66 -1.43 -0.91
C LEU A 8 -11.25 -2.71 -0.18
N ALA A 9 -11.13 -2.68 1.15
CA ALA A 9 -10.80 -3.84 1.97
C ALA A 9 -11.87 -4.95 1.90
N LYS A 10 -13.11 -4.64 1.47
CA LYS A 10 -14.15 -5.66 1.27
C LYS A 10 -13.91 -6.49 0.00
N GLU A 11 -13.10 -5.99 -0.93
CA GLU A 11 -12.73 -6.69 -2.17
C GLU A 11 -11.60 -7.70 -1.93
N VAL A 12 -11.87 -8.70 -1.09
CA VAL A 12 -10.91 -9.74 -0.74
C VAL A 12 -10.47 -10.51 -1.98
N GLY A 13 -9.16 -10.71 -2.14
CA GLY A 13 -8.55 -11.36 -3.30
C GLY A 13 -8.19 -10.39 -4.43
N ARG A 14 -8.63 -9.12 -4.37
CA ARG A 14 -8.26 -8.13 -5.38
C ARG A 14 -6.75 -7.93 -5.45
N VAL A 15 -6.19 -8.01 -6.66
CA VAL A 15 -4.78 -7.75 -6.93
C VAL A 15 -4.49 -6.25 -6.81
N ILE A 16 -3.44 -5.93 -6.05
CA ILE A 16 -2.90 -4.59 -5.92
C ILE A 16 -1.90 -4.35 -7.05
N PRO A 17 -2.10 -3.35 -7.93
CA PRO A 17 -1.24 -3.13 -9.08
C PRO A 17 0.15 -2.70 -8.64
N LYS A 18 1.15 -3.49 -9.03
CA LYS A 18 2.57 -3.24 -8.77
C LYS A 18 3.36 -3.57 -10.03
N PRO A 19 3.58 -2.59 -10.93
CA PRO A 19 4.14 -2.86 -12.27
C PRO A 19 5.46 -3.63 -12.28
N GLU A 20 6.29 -3.42 -11.27
CA GLU A 20 7.62 -4.06 -11.14
C GLU A 20 7.60 -5.39 -10.36
N ALA A 21 6.45 -5.80 -9.82
CA ALA A 21 6.36 -7.02 -9.02
C ALA A 21 6.24 -8.25 -9.91
N LYS A 22 7.00 -9.30 -9.57
CA LYS A 22 6.96 -10.60 -10.28
C LYS A 22 5.85 -11.53 -9.81
N ALA A 23 5.06 -11.10 -8.83
CA ALA A 23 4.05 -11.91 -8.17
C ALA A 23 2.90 -11.04 -7.70
N ASP A 24 1.73 -11.63 -7.57
CA ASP A 24 0.52 -10.92 -7.15
C ASP A 24 0.53 -10.61 -5.66
N PHE A 25 0.07 -9.40 -5.33
CA PHE A 25 -0.17 -8.95 -3.98
C PHE A 25 -1.67 -8.74 -3.85
N VAL A 26 -2.34 -9.44 -2.94
CA VAL A 26 -3.80 -9.44 -2.89
C VAL A 26 -4.35 -8.90 -1.58
N ILE A 27 -5.48 -8.21 -1.65
CA ILE A 27 -6.19 -7.71 -0.47
C ILE A 27 -6.72 -8.88 0.35
N LYS A 28 -6.43 -8.88 1.65
CA LYS A 28 -7.06 -9.79 2.63
C LYS A 28 -8.25 -9.14 3.33
N GLY A 29 -8.18 -7.83 3.57
CA GLY A 29 -9.22 -7.05 4.22
C GLY A 29 -8.69 -6.21 5.38
N ILE A 30 -9.56 -5.85 6.32
CA ILE A 30 -9.19 -5.07 7.50
C ILE A 30 -8.58 -5.96 8.58
N GLY A 31 -7.53 -5.46 9.22
CA GLY A 31 -6.92 -6.04 10.40
C GLY A 31 -6.25 -4.98 11.26
N ARG A 32 -5.21 -5.37 12.02
CA ARG A 32 -4.43 -4.43 12.84
C ARG A 32 -2.94 -4.48 12.54
N ARG A 33 -2.30 -3.31 12.56
CA ARG A 33 -0.84 -3.12 12.55
C ARG A 33 -0.51 -1.91 13.42
N ARG A 34 0.61 -1.96 14.14
CA ARG A 34 1.07 -0.83 14.99
C ARG A 34 -0.01 -0.30 15.96
N GLY A 35 -0.90 -1.18 16.45
CA GLY A 35 -2.00 -0.81 17.36
C GLY A 35 -3.24 -0.22 16.67
N GLU A 36 -3.19 0.04 15.37
CA GLU A 36 -4.24 0.72 14.61
C GLU A 36 -4.87 -0.20 13.57
N GLU A 37 -6.02 0.23 13.04
CA GLU A 37 -6.65 -0.44 11.92
C GLU A 37 -5.80 -0.32 10.65
N ALA A 38 -5.70 -1.42 9.89
CA ALA A 38 -4.86 -1.50 8.71
C ALA A 38 -5.51 -2.31 7.58
N LEU A 39 -5.23 -1.92 6.35
CA LEU A 39 -5.45 -2.78 5.19
C LEU A 39 -4.37 -3.87 5.20
N ILE A 40 -4.81 -5.11 5.33
CA ILE A 40 -3.95 -6.29 5.28
C ILE A 40 -3.94 -6.85 3.85
N TYR A 41 -2.75 -7.21 3.38
CA TYR A 41 -2.55 -7.86 2.09
C TYR A 41 -1.64 -9.07 2.23
N ARG A 42 -1.82 -10.04 1.32
CA ARG A 42 -1.02 -11.25 1.21
C ARG A 42 0.05 -11.11 0.14
N ILE A 43 1.19 -11.73 0.41
CA ILE A 43 2.34 -11.83 -0.50
C ILE A 43 2.71 -13.31 -0.59
N PRO A 44 2.97 -13.85 -1.78
CA PRO A 44 3.49 -15.20 -1.93
C PRO A 44 4.75 -15.41 -1.10
N SER A 45 4.79 -16.55 -0.42
CA SER A 45 5.93 -16.96 0.38
C SER A 45 6.88 -17.78 -0.48
N HIS A 46 8.18 -17.67 -0.20
CA HIS A 46 9.21 -18.58 -0.73
C HIS A 46 9.56 -19.71 0.25
N SER A 47 8.82 -19.84 1.35
CA SER A 47 9.04 -20.84 2.39
C SER A 47 8.02 -21.97 2.31
N ASP A 48 8.47 -23.20 2.52
CA ASP A 48 7.61 -24.39 2.60
C ASP A 48 6.68 -24.40 3.82
N LYS A 49 6.92 -23.51 4.81
CA LYS A 49 6.14 -23.47 6.06
C LYS A 49 4.78 -22.80 5.91
N ALA A 50 4.63 -21.90 4.95
CA ALA A 50 3.39 -21.19 4.72
C ALA A 50 3.34 -20.70 3.27
N PRO A 51 2.17 -20.78 2.59
CA PRO A 51 2.04 -20.35 1.20
C PRO A 51 2.08 -18.83 1.01
N PHE A 52 1.88 -18.04 2.07
CA PHE A 52 1.88 -16.57 2.00
C PHE A 52 2.31 -15.91 3.33
N TYR A 53 2.77 -14.67 3.20
CA TYR A 53 2.98 -13.73 4.31
C TYR A 53 1.92 -12.63 4.29
N GLU A 54 1.62 -12.06 5.45
CA GLU A 54 0.68 -10.97 5.60
C GLU A 54 1.37 -9.71 6.11
N LYS A 55 1.14 -8.60 5.41
CA LYS A 55 1.61 -7.27 5.82
C LYS A 55 0.46 -6.29 5.80
N GLY A 56 0.65 -5.14 6.43
CA GLY A 56 -0.38 -4.11 6.44
C GLY A 56 0.14 -2.69 6.48
N VAL A 57 -0.71 -1.81 5.95
CA VAL A 57 -0.56 -0.36 6.00
C VAL A 57 -1.74 0.19 6.80
N THR A 58 -1.47 0.98 7.83
CA THR A 58 -2.53 1.54 8.68
C THR A 58 -3.33 2.58 7.95
N LEU A 59 -4.57 2.81 8.40
CA LEU A 59 -5.42 3.85 7.81
C LEU A 59 -4.77 5.25 7.94
N SER A 60 -4.10 5.52 9.05
CA SER A 60 -3.35 6.75 9.29
C SER A 60 -2.19 6.93 8.31
N GLU A 61 -1.45 5.86 7.99
CA GLU A 61 -0.36 5.89 7.01
C GLU A 61 -0.88 6.15 5.59
N PHE A 62 -2.02 5.57 5.21
CA PHE A 62 -2.69 5.90 3.96
C PHE A 62 -3.12 7.36 3.91
N GLN A 63 -3.71 7.86 5.01
CA GLN A 63 -4.16 9.24 5.08
C GLN A 63 -2.98 10.21 4.97
N LEU A 64 -1.85 9.94 5.64
CA LEU A 64 -0.65 10.76 5.57
C LEU A 64 -0.01 10.73 4.17
N ALA A 65 0.09 9.55 3.55
CA ALA A 65 0.57 9.42 2.18
C ALA A 65 -0.33 10.13 1.17
N TYR A 66 -1.64 10.09 1.38
CA TYR A 66 -2.60 10.77 0.52
C TYR A 66 -2.51 12.29 0.63
N SER A 67 -2.43 12.83 1.86
CA SER A 67 -2.24 14.26 2.07
C SER A 67 -0.97 14.75 1.37
N HIS A 68 0.16 14.03 1.54
CA HIS A 68 1.40 14.38 0.86
C HIS A 68 1.31 14.31 -0.67
N LEU A 69 0.65 13.28 -1.20
CA LEU A 69 0.42 13.14 -2.64
C LEU A 69 -0.36 14.34 -3.20
N ARG A 70 -1.40 14.79 -2.48
CA ARG A 70 -2.23 15.94 -2.89
C ARG A 70 -1.47 17.26 -2.81
N GLU A 71 -0.59 17.42 -1.82
CA GLU A 71 0.20 18.64 -1.63
C GLU A 71 1.38 18.76 -2.60
N SER A 72 2.13 17.67 -2.79
CA SER A 72 3.37 17.69 -3.58
C SER A 72 3.18 17.26 -5.04
N GLY A 73 2.05 16.63 -5.35
CA GLY A 73 1.78 15.98 -6.64
C GLY A 73 2.44 14.62 -6.80
N TYR A 74 3.32 14.19 -5.88
CA TYR A 74 4.07 12.94 -6.02
C TYR A 74 4.15 12.14 -4.71
N LEU A 75 4.22 10.82 -4.82
CA LEU A 75 4.57 9.93 -3.73
C LEU A 75 5.83 9.16 -4.12
N THR A 76 6.94 9.48 -3.46
CA THR A 76 8.26 8.89 -3.73
C THR A 76 8.67 7.90 -2.64
N ARG A 77 9.52 6.93 -3.01
CA ARG A 77 10.12 5.99 -2.04
C ARG A 77 10.93 6.72 -0.96
N THR A 78 11.63 7.78 -1.33
CA THR A 78 12.43 8.59 -0.40
C THR A 78 11.55 9.24 0.65
N TRP A 79 10.44 9.86 0.25
CA TRP A 79 9.48 10.44 1.19
C TRP A 79 8.85 9.36 2.08
N PHE A 80 8.46 8.23 1.50
CA PHE A 80 7.88 7.10 2.25
C PHE A 80 8.83 6.58 3.33
N ASN A 81 10.09 6.32 3.00
CA ASN A 81 11.07 5.80 3.96
C ASN A 81 11.31 6.78 5.12
N LYS A 82 11.29 8.08 4.83
CA LYS A 82 11.50 9.14 5.84
C LYS A 82 10.29 9.32 6.75
N ASN A 83 9.09 9.42 6.18
CA ASN A 83 7.90 9.86 6.91
C ASN A 83 7.04 8.69 7.44
N LEU A 84 7.11 7.52 6.81
CA LEU A 84 6.40 6.31 7.21
C LEU A 84 7.37 5.21 7.64
N SER A 85 8.35 5.57 8.47
CA SER A 85 9.48 4.70 8.81
C SER A 85 9.06 3.39 9.48
N ALA A 86 8.03 3.39 10.33
CA ALA A 86 7.50 2.18 10.95
C ALA A 86 6.85 1.23 9.91
N CYS A 87 6.11 1.79 8.96
CA CYS A 87 5.57 1.06 7.79
C CYS A 87 6.70 0.48 6.94
N ALA A 88 7.75 1.27 6.67
CA ALA A 88 8.89 0.86 5.88
C ALA A 88 9.67 -0.29 6.52
N LYS A 89 9.84 -0.27 7.86
CA LYS A 89 10.50 -1.31 8.64
C LYS A 89 9.75 -2.65 8.60
N GLU A 90 8.41 -2.66 8.57
CA GLU A 90 7.63 -3.90 8.38
C GLU A 90 7.87 -4.49 6.97
N GLY A 91 8.05 -3.64 5.96
CA GLY A 91 8.45 -4.11 4.65
C GLY A 91 8.53 -3.04 3.58
N ALA A 92 9.63 -3.07 2.84
CA ALA A 92 9.86 -2.28 1.61
C ALA A 92 8.71 -2.34 0.58
N CYS A 93 7.93 -3.43 0.55
CA CYS A 93 6.79 -3.60 -0.34
C CYS A 93 5.58 -2.74 0.03
N ASN A 94 5.50 -2.20 1.26
CA ASN A 94 4.41 -1.32 1.69
C ASN A 94 4.35 -0.04 0.84
N PHE A 95 5.49 0.50 0.40
CA PHE A 95 5.52 1.64 -0.52
C PHE A 95 4.70 1.38 -1.79
N THR A 96 5.02 0.28 -2.49
CA THR A 96 4.31 -0.10 -3.72
C THR A 96 2.86 -0.51 -3.45
N THR A 97 2.54 -0.99 -2.24
CA THR A 97 1.15 -1.25 -1.83
C THR A 97 0.37 0.06 -1.75
N ILE A 98 0.91 1.09 -1.11
CA ILE A 98 0.26 2.40 -1.02
C ILE A 98 -0.01 2.96 -2.41
N GLY A 99 1.02 3.01 -3.24
CA GLY A 99 0.87 3.53 -4.61
C GLY A 99 -0.11 2.70 -5.45
N GLY A 100 -0.05 1.36 -5.37
CA GLY A 100 -0.99 0.49 -6.07
C GLY A 100 -2.44 0.65 -5.63
N VAL A 101 -2.68 0.82 -4.32
CA VAL A 101 -4.00 1.14 -3.78
C VAL A 101 -4.48 2.52 -4.27
N PHE A 102 -3.60 3.51 -4.34
CA PHE A 102 -3.95 4.82 -4.91
C PHE A 102 -4.28 4.74 -6.40
N CYS A 103 -3.62 3.86 -7.15
CA CYS A 103 -3.98 3.58 -8.54
C CYS A 103 -5.37 2.93 -8.65
N ILE A 104 -5.69 1.96 -7.79
CA ILE A 104 -7.03 1.36 -7.71
C ILE A 104 -8.11 2.42 -7.44
N LEU A 105 -7.85 3.33 -6.51
CA LEU A 105 -8.78 4.37 -6.11
C LEU A 105 -8.85 5.54 -7.12
N GLY A 106 -8.05 5.49 -8.19
CA GLY A 106 -8.03 6.53 -9.23
C GLY A 106 -7.39 7.85 -8.79
N VAL A 107 -6.71 7.90 -7.65
CA VAL A 107 -6.11 9.14 -7.11
C VAL A 107 -4.63 9.30 -7.49
N ALA A 108 -4.00 8.24 -8.01
CA ALA A 108 -2.63 8.28 -8.48
C ALA A 108 -2.41 7.42 -9.72
N GLU A 109 -1.31 7.64 -10.42
CA GLU A 109 -0.74 6.73 -11.40
C GLU A 109 0.71 6.40 -11.10
N TYR A 110 1.10 5.19 -11.48
CA TYR A 110 2.50 4.82 -11.52
C TYR A 110 3.13 5.48 -12.75
N ILE A 111 4.20 6.24 -12.53
CA ILE A 111 4.92 6.91 -13.63
C ILE A 111 6.30 6.33 -13.87
N SER A 112 6.98 5.88 -12.80
CA SER A 112 8.30 5.31 -12.88
C SER A 112 8.66 4.57 -11.60
N LYS A 113 9.78 3.85 -11.64
CA LYS A 113 10.31 3.15 -10.48
C LYS A 113 10.41 4.12 -9.29
N ALA A 114 9.86 3.69 -8.16
CA ALA A 114 9.87 4.43 -6.90
C ALA A 114 9.04 5.74 -6.89
N THR A 115 8.17 5.97 -7.86
CA THR A 115 7.40 7.22 -7.97
C THR A 115 5.97 6.99 -8.47
N TYR A 116 5.00 7.56 -7.75
CA TYR A 116 3.62 7.71 -8.19
C TYR A 116 3.26 9.19 -8.28
N GLN A 117 2.42 9.57 -9.23
CA GLN A 117 1.96 10.94 -9.44
C GLN A 117 0.47 11.06 -9.13
N SER A 118 0.04 12.18 -8.55
CA SER A 118 -1.38 12.46 -8.30
C SER A 118 -2.13 12.57 -9.61
N LYS A 119 -3.33 11.97 -9.68
CA LYS A 119 -4.29 12.32 -10.72
C LYS A 119 -5.03 13.60 -10.28
N ALA A 120 -5.21 14.51 -11.22
CA ALA A 120 -5.92 15.78 -11.01
C ALA A 120 -7.41 15.53 -10.79
#